data_AF-A0A924DAE0-F1
#
_entry.id   AF-A0A924DAE0-F1
#
_cell.length_a   1.000
_cell.length_b   1.000
_cell.length_c   1.000
_cell.angle_alpha   90.00
_cell.angle_beta   90.00
_cell.angle_gamma   90.00
#
_symmetry.space_group_name_H-M   'P 1'
#
loop_
_entity.id
_entity.type
_entity.pdbx_description
1 polymer ?
#
loop_
_entity_poly.entity_id
_entity_poly.type
_entity_poly.pdbx_seq_one_letter_code
_entity_poly.pdbx_strand_id
1 'polypeptide(L)' 'MPSTILSTSLTEAKVLVEVWRNGYDNERPHQSLGYKTPQEYKTEWHKNHSQPRAD' A
#
# COMPACT_ATOMS: atom_id res chain seq x y z
N MET A 1 22.59 3.96 -11.07
CA MET A 1 21.85 3.14 -10.08
C MET A 1 21.13 2.04 -10.84
N PRO A 2 21.59 0.78 -10.82
CA PRO A 2 21.00 -0.24 -11.70
C PRO A 2 19.58 -0.57 -11.23
N SER A 3 18.63 -0.29 -12.12
CA SER A 3 17.21 -0.58 -11.98
C SER A 3 16.92 -1.87 -12.76
N THR A 4 17.30 -3.01 -12.20
CA THR A 4 16.91 -4.31 -12.74
C THR A 4 16.76 -5.29 -11.58
N ILE A 5 15.50 -5.53 -11.16
CA ILE A 5 15.21 -6.63 -10.25
C ILE A 5 15.14 -7.90 -11.11
N LEU A 6 16.27 -8.58 -11.23
CA LEU A 6 16.33 -9.94 -11.78
C LEU A 6 16.45 -10.89 -10.58
N SER A 7 15.32 -11.38 -10.05
CA SER A 7 15.33 -12.31 -8.92
C SER A 7 15.52 -13.74 -9.40
N THR A 8 16.46 -14.48 -8.83
CA THR A 8 16.82 -15.83 -9.31
C THR A 8 16.11 -16.96 -8.56
N SER A 9 15.30 -16.62 -7.54
CA SER A 9 14.49 -17.57 -6.75
C SER A 9 13.12 -17.00 -6.37
N LEU A 10 12.10 -17.87 -6.27
CA LEU A 10 10.74 -17.51 -5.84
C LEU A 10 10.72 -16.85 -4.46
N THR A 11 11.58 -17.31 -3.54
CA THR A 11 11.66 -16.78 -2.17
C THR A 11 12.14 -15.32 -2.18
N GLU A 12 13.17 -15.04 -2.97
CA GLU A 12 13.71 -13.69 -3.13
C GLU A 12 12.67 -12.76 -3.78
N ALA A 13 11.99 -13.22 -4.83
CA ALA A 13 10.92 -12.46 -5.47
C ALA A 13 9.81 -12.08 -4.49
N LYS A 14 9.38 -13.02 -3.62
CA LYS A 14 8.38 -12.74 -2.57
C LYS A 14 8.84 -11.66 -1.62
N VAL A 15 10.07 -11.77 -1.09
CA VAL A 15 10.62 -10.76 -0.17
C VAL A 15 10.65 -9.38 -0.81
N LEU A 16 11.09 -9.28 -2.07
CA LEU A 16 11.16 -8.00 -2.77
C LEU A 16 9.78 -7.39 -3.03
N VAL A 17 8.79 -8.20 -3.41
CA VAL A 17 7.40 -7.75 -3.57
C VAL A 17 6.84 -7.23 -2.25
N GLU A 18 7.11 -7.93 -1.15
CA GLU A 18 6.66 -7.52 0.18
C GLU A 18 7.29 -6.19 0.63
N VAL A 19 8.60 -6.02 0.41
CA VAL A 19 9.29 -4.75 0.69
C VAL A 19 8.70 -3.62 -0.15
N TRP A 20 8.48 -3.84 -1.45
CA TRP A 20 7.89 -2.84 -2.33
C TRP A 20 6.46 -2.49 -1.92
N ARG A 21 5.63 -3.49 -1.62
CA ARG A 21 4.24 -3.31 -1.17
C ARG A 21 4.18 -2.47 0.09
N ASN A 22 5.01 -2.78 1.08
CA ASN A 22 5.03 -2.04 2.35
C ASN A 22 5.34 -0.55 2.14
N GLY A 23 6.34 -0.24 1.31
CA GLY A 23 6.66 1.15 0.97
C GLY A 23 5.55 1.84 0.16
N TYR A 24 4.93 1.13 -0.79
CA TYR A 24 3.79 1.67 -1.55
C TYR A 24 2.61 2.02 -0.63
N ASP A 25 2.26 1.12 0.29
CA ASP A 25 1.10 1.28 1.16
C ASP A 25 1.29 2.36 2.24
N ASN A 26 2.53 2.61 2.68
CA ASN A 26 2.81 3.46 3.85
C ASN A 26 3.56 4.76 3.57
N GLU A 27 4.32 4.86 2.48
CA GLU A 27 5.26 5.98 2.29
C GLU A 27 4.93 6.83 1.07
N ARG A 28 4.07 6.35 0.16
CA ARG A 28 3.82 6.99 -1.12
C ARG A 28 2.45 7.68 -1.14
N PRO A 29 2.38 9.00 -0.95
CA PRO A 29 1.13 9.73 -1.12
C PRO A 29 0.72 9.76 -2.61
N HIS A 30 -0.57 9.58 -2.86
CA HIS A 30 -1.13 9.55 -4.22
C HIS A 30 -2.14 10.67 -4.41
N GLN A 31 -2.01 11.43 -5.51
CA GLN A 31 -2.92 12.53 -5.81
C GLN A 31 -4.38 12.07 -5.95
N SER A 32 -4.62 10.88 -6.52
CA SER A 32 -5.97 10.31 -6.64
C SER A 32 -6.63 10.00 -5.29
N LEU A 33 -5.82 9.81 -4.24
CA LEU A 33 -6.28 9.60 -2.87
C LEU A 33 -6.29 10.91 -2.06
N GLY A 34 -6.15 12.07 -2.72
CA GLY A 34 -6.05 13.36 -2.06
C GLY A 34 -4.71 13.57 -1.34
N TYR A 35 -3.62 13.11 -1.96
CA TYR A 35 -2.25 13.13 -1.41
C TYR A 35 -2.07 12.29 -0.13
N LYS A 36 -2.86 11.23 0.01
CA LYS A 36 -2.74 10.24 1.08
C LYS A 36 -2.09 8.96 0.59
N THR A 37 -1.45 8.25 1.50
CA THR A 37 -1.00 6.88 1.29
C THR A 37 -2.21 5.94 1.24
N PRO A 38 -2.09 4.76 0.60
CA PRO A 38 -3.15 3.75 0.61
C PRO A 38 -3.62 3.38 2.02
N GLN A 39 -2.70 3.28 3.00
CA GLN A 39 -3.04 2.93 4.38
C GLN A 39 -3.81 4.03 5.11
N GLU A 40 -3.43 5.29 4.93
CA GLU A 40 -4.17 6.44 5.47
C GLU A 40 -5.58 6.50 4.87
N TYR A 41 -5.69 6.38 3.55
CA TYR A 41 -6.98 6.36 2.87
C TYR A 41 -7.88 5.23 3.37
N LYS A 42 -7.35 4.01 3.49
CA LYS A 42 -8.08 2.86 4.05
C LYS A 42 -8.56 3.13 5.48
N THR A 43 -7.74 3.75 6.31
CA THR A 43 -8.09 4.08 7.69
C THR A 43 -9.23 5.09 7.75
N GLU A 44 -9.17 6.15 6.95
CA GLU A 44 -10.24 7.14 6.84
C GLU A 44 -11.53 6.54 6.29
N TRP A 45 -11.43 5.70 5.27
CA TRP A 45 -12.58 5.02 4.69
C TRP A 45 -13.33 4.20 5.74
N HIS A 46 -12.60 3.41 6.56
CA HIS A 46 -13.21 2.68 7.67
C HIS A 46 -13.86 3.63 8.67
N LYS A 47 -13.21 4.74 9.07
CA LYS A 47 -13.82 5.70 10.00
C LYS A 47 -15.17 6.23 9.50
N ASN A 48 -15.24 6.55 8.20
CA ASN A 48 -16.43 7.11 7.58
C ASN A 48 -17.53 6.05 7.34
N HIS A 49 -17.16 4.78 7.16
CA HIS A 49 -18.07 3.69 6.81
C HIS A 49 -18.29 2.65 7.93
N SER A 50 -17.70 2.85 9.11
CA SER A 50 -17.95 2.02 10.31
C SER A 50 -19.13 2.50 11.15
N GLN A 51 -19.95 3.42 10.64
CA GLN A 51 -21.25 3.71 11.26
C GLN A 51 -22.15 2.48 11.05
N PRO A 52 -22.73 1.88 12.10
CA PRO A 52 -23.77 0.88 11.89
C PRO A 52 -24.92 1.58 11.16
N ARG A 53 -25.50 0.90 10.17
CA ARG A 53 -26.82 1.27 9.67
C ARG A 53 -27.73 1.26 10.91
N ALA A 54 -28.16 2.43 11.37
CA ALA A 54 -29.21 2.51 12.37
C ALA A 54 -30.50 2.14 11.63
N ASP A 55 -30.89 0.88 11.73
CA ASP A 55 -32.25 0.40 11.47
C ASP A 55 -33.10 0.42 12.73
#